data_AF-A0A2V2V7D9-F1
#
_entry.id   AF-A0A2V2V7D9-F1
#
_cell.length_a   1.000
_cell.length_b   1.000
_cell.length_c   1.000
_cell.angle_alpha   90.00
_cell.angle_beta   90.00
_cell.angle_gamma   90.00
#
_symmetry.space_group_name_H-M   'P 1'
#
loop_
_entity.id
_entity.type
_entity.pdbx_description
1 polymer ?
#
loop_
_entity_poly.entity_id
_entity_poly.type
_entity_poly.pdbx_seq_one_letter_code
_entity_poly.pdbx_strand_id
1 'polypeptide(L)'
;MPNITQETLRKRAEFVRTGGRGSIRRTVKAAHRNTGDEKKVQSVLKRLGVTPFNEIDEAIFYRQDGSVYYFDKPKVQASMQSHCFVVSGPYDVKEASEIAQ
;
A
#
# COMPACT_ATOMS: atom_id res chain seq x y z
N MET A 1 51.82 -8.10 -32.58
CA MET A 1 50.60 -7.26 -32.52
C MET A 1 50.70 -6.24 -33.65
N PRO A 2 49.71 -6.13 -34.56
CA PRO A 2 49.77 -5.13 -35.62
C PRO A 2 49.71 -3.72 -35.04
N ASN A 3 50.53 -2.80 -35.57
CA ASN A 3 50.64 -1.42 -35.10
C ASN A 3 49.33 -0.67 -35.38
N ILE A 4 48.70 -0.17 -34.33
CA ILE A 4 47.48 0.63 -34.40
C ILE A 4 47.83 2.01 -34.99
N THR A 5 47.30 2.32 -36.17
CA THR A 5 47.50 3.62 -36.84
C THR A 5 46.43 4.64 -36.40
N GLN A 6 46.73 5.93 -36.48
CA GLN A 6 45.80 7.00 -36.08
C GLN A 6 44.44 6.93 -36.80
N GLU A 7 44.41 6.51 -38.06
CA GLU A 7 43.15 6.33 -38.81
C GLU A 7 42.29 5.21 -38.23
N THR A 8 42.91 4.11 -37.82
CA THR A 8 42.18 3.00 -37.19
C THR A 8 41.64 3.37 -35.81
N LEU A 9 42.37 4.23 -35.06
CA LEU A 9 41.88 4.79 -33.80
C LEU A 9 40.67 5.70 -34.03
N ARG A 10 40.73 6.57 -35.04
CA ARG A 10 39.67 7.54 -35.32
C ARG A 10 38.38 6.86 -35.77
N LYS A 11 38.48 5.85 -36.66
CA LYS A 11 37.33 5.02 -37.05
C LYS A 11 36.71 4.28 -35.86
N ARG A 12 37.53 3.75 -34.94
CA ARG A 12 37.01 3.09 -33.73
C ARG A 12 36.35 4.06 -32.76
N ALA A 13 36.83 5.30 -32.65
CA ALA A 13 36.24 6.32 -31.79
C ALA A 13 34.80 6.67 -32.17
N GLU A 14 34.44 6.61 -33.46
CA GLU A 14 33.06 6.87 -33.93
C GLU A 14 32.06 5.81 -33.43
N PHE A 15 32.48 4.55 -33.29
CA PHE A 15 31.64 3.45 -32.80
C PHE A 15 31.55 3.37 -31.26
N VAL A 16 32.39 4.11 -30.53
CA VAL A 16 32.42 4.12 -29.04
C VAL A 16 31.42 5.13 -28.46
N ARG A 17 30.47 5.67 -29.26
CA ARG A 17 29.41 6.55 -28.76
C ARG A 17 28.51 5.81 -27.76
N THR A 18 28.85 5.93 -26.48
CA THR A 18 28.09 5.54 -25.29
C THR A 18 26.90 6.48 -25.05
N GLY A 19 26.13 6.77 -26.10
CA GLY A 19 24.95 7.63 -26.03
C GLY A 19 24.83 8.63 -27.17
N GLY A 20 23.61 9.13 -27.35
CA GLY A 20 23.25 10.17 -28.30
C GLY A 20 22.18 9.74 -29.30
N ARG A 21 21.85 10.64 -30.24
CA ARG A 21 20.86 10.37 -31.29
C ARG A 21 21.35 9.21 -32.17
N GLY A 22 20.59 8.11 -32.22
CA GLY A 22 20.90 6.89 -32.98
C GLY A 22 21.58 5.76 -32.20
N SER A 23 21.99 5.97 -30.94
CA SER A 23 22.51 4.87 -30.10
C SER A 23 21.38 4.01 -29.55
N ILE A 24 21.60 2.70 -29.42
CA ILE A 24 20.64 1.76 -28.84
C ILE A 24 20.27 2.23 -27.44
N ARG A 25 19.01 2.63 -27.25
CA ARG A 25 18.47 2.96 -25.92
C ARG A 25 18.09 1.66 -25.23
N ARG A 26 18.51 1.50 -23.97
CA ARG A 26 18.00 0.42 -23.12
C ARG A 26 16.50 0.64 -22.93
N THR A 27 15.69 -0.33 -23.31
CA THR A 27 14.25 -0.32 -23.04
C THR A 27 14.01 -0.41 -21.54
N VAL A 28 13.46 0.64 -20.95
CA VAL A 28 13.06 0.63 -19.54
C VAL A 28 11.66 0.03 -19.47
N LYS A 29 11.53 -1.12 -18.78
CA LYS A 29 10.22 -1.67 -18.45
C LYS A 29 9.60 -0.81 -17.36
N ALA A 30 8.62 0.03 -17.73
CA ALA A 30 7.79 0.71 -16.75
C ALA A 30 6.90 -0.34 -16.05
N ALA A 31 7.30 -0.73 -14.85
CA ALA A 31 6.48 -1.64 -14.04
C ALA A 31 5.24 -0.87 -13.56
N HIS A 32 4.08 -1.21 -14.12
CA HIS A 32 2.82 -0.71 -13.60
C HIS A 32 2.57 -1.36 -12.24
N ARG A 33 2.76 -0.61 -11.16
CA ARG A 33 2.37 -1.06 -9.83
C ARG A 33 0.87 -0.86 -9.72
N ASN A 34 0.11 -1.95 -9.80
CA ASN A 34 -1.31 -1.92 -9.53
C ASN A 34 -1.50 -1.75 -8.02
N THR A 35 -1.42 -0.52 -7.54
CA THR A 35 -1.57 -0.14 -6.15
C THR A 35 -3.03 0.05 -5.82
N GLY A 36 -3.79 -1.05 -5.73
CA GLY A 36 -5.05 -1.00 -5.00
C GLY A 36 -4.73 -0.73 -3.52
N ASP A 37 -5.20 0.39 -2.98
CA ASP A 37 -4.85 0.80 -1.63
C ASP A 37 -5.32 -0.21 -0.57
N GLU A 38 -6.42 -0.92 -0.84
CA GLU A 38 -6.93 -1.98 0.03
C GLU A 38 -5.92 -3.12 0.28
N LYS A 39 -5.17 -3.54 -0.75
CA LYS A 39 -4.15 -4.61 -0.59
C LYS A 39 -2.99 -4.16 0.28
N LYS A 40 -2.62 -2.87 0.21
CA LYS A 40 -1.58 -2.30 1.07
C LYS A 40 -2.06 -2.27 2.51
N VAL A 41 -3.27 -1.79 2.75
CA VAL A 41 -3.87 -1.76 4.10
C VAL A 41 -3.89 -3.16 4.71
N GLN A 42 -4.39 -4.16 3.97
CA GLN A 42 -4.39 -5.55 4.46
C GLN A 42 -2.99 -6.08 4.77
N SER A 43 -1.97 -5.73 3.97
CA SER A 43 -0.59 -6.15 4.25
C SER A 43 -0.02 -5.53 5.53
N VAL A 44 -0.36 -4.27 5.82
CA VAL A 44 0.05 -3.58 7.04
C VAL A 44 -0.65 -4.16 8.26
N LEU A 45 -1.96 -4.44 8.17
CA LEU A 45 -2.74 -5.07 9.23
C LEU A 45 -2.17 -6.44 9.61
N LYS A 46 -1.83 -7.28 8.62
CA LYS A 46 -1.16 -8.56 8.89
C LYS A 46 0.17 -8.39 9.63
N ARG A 47 0.94 -7.34 9.32
CA ARG A 47 2.21 -7.05 10.00
C ARG A 47 2.02 -6.60 11.44
N LEU A 48 0.90 -5.94 11.74
CA LEU A 48 0.50 -5.58 13.11
C LEU A 48 -0.01 -6.79 13.92
N GLY A 49 -0.09 -7.98 13.30
CA GLY A 49 -0.49 -9.21 13.97
C GLY A 49 -1.97 -9.23 14.37
N VAL A 50 -2.82 -8.42 13.72
CA VAL A 50 -4.26 -8.46 14.00
C VAL A 50 -4.89 -9.70 13.35
N THR A 51 -5.73 -10.40 14.12
CA THR A 51 -6.50 -11.57 13.69
C THR A 51 -7.97 -11.21 13.54
N PRO A 52 -8.67 -11.71 12.51
CA PRO A 52 -10.11 -11.46 12.37
C PRO A 52 -10.90 -12.14 13.51
N PHE A 53 -11.87 -11.43 14.06
CA PHE A 53 -12.92 -12.01 14.89
C PHE A 53 -14.14 -12.32 14.03
N ASN A 54 -14.75 -13.47 14.28
CA ASN A 54 -15.98 -13.89 13.61
C ASN A 54 -17.19 -13.51 14.48
N GLU A 55 -18.33 -13.26 13.84
CA GLU A 55 -19.65 -13.17 14.51
C GLU A 55 -19.77 -12.08 15.58
N ILE A 56 -19.31 -10.86 15.26
CA ILE A 56 -19.64 -9.69 16.10
C ILE A 56 -20.96 -9.12 15.63
N ASP A 57 -21.91 -9.02 16.56
CA ASP A 57 -23.22 -8.43 16.30
C ASP A 57 -23.12 -6.90 16.20
N GLU A 58 -22.42 -6.25 17.13
CA GLU A 58 -22.38 -4.80 17.20
C GLU A 58 -21.03 -4.27 17.70
N ALA A 59 -20.62 -3.09 17.21
CA ALA A 59 -19.54 -2.31 17.80
C ALA A 59 -19.98 -0.86 18.03
N ILE A 60 -19.66 -0.34 19.21
CA ILE A 60 -20.15 0.94 19.71
C ILE A 60 -18.97 1.80 20.13
N PHE A 61 -18.83 2.99 19.54
CA PHE A 61 -17.82 3.96 19.93
C PHE A 61 -18.47 5.19 20.55
N TYR A 62 -18.34 5.30 21.87
CA TYR A 62 -18.78 6.48 22.62
C TYR A 62 -17.83 7.65 22.40
N ARG A 63 -18.38 8.79 21.96
CA ARG A 63 -17.63 10.04 21.83
C ARG A 63 -17.91 10.95 23.02
N GLN A 64 -17.01 11.92 23.22
CA GLN A 64 -17.14 12.91 24.30
C GLN A 64 -18.33 13.85 24.11
N ASP A 65 -18.78 14.04 22.87
CA ASP A 65 -19.88 14.94 22.53
C ASP A 65 -21.28 14.37 22.83
N GLY A 66 -21.36 13.19 23.45
CA GLY A 66 -22.63 12.49 23.73
C GLY A 66 -23.23 11.75 22.53
N SER A 67 -22.57 11.79 21.36
CA SER A 67 -22.90 11.00 20.19
C SER A 67 -22.10 9.69 20.14
N VAL A 68 -22.62 8.72 19.39
CA VAL A 68 -22.05 7.38 19.28
C VAL A 68 -21.88 7.03 17.80
N TYR A 69 -20.80 6.32 17.46
CA TYR A 69 -20.74 5.59 16.20
C TYR A 69 -21.20 4.15 16.44
N TYR A 70 -22.28 3.77 15.76
CA TYR A 70 -22.88 2.45 15.84
C TYR A 70 -22.58 1.67 14.57
N PHE A 71 -22.04 0.47 14.73
CA PHE A 71 -21.76 -0.46 13.65
C PHE A 71 -22.62 -1.72 13.82
N ASP A 72 -23.51 -1.99 12.87
CA ASP A 72 -24.26 -3.25 12.77
C ASP A 72 -23.41 -4.28 11.99
N LYS A 73 -23.11 -5.41 12.64
CA LYS A 73 -22.32 -6.54 12.12
C LYS A 73 -21.02 -6.14 11.40
N PRO A 74 -20.10 -5.41 12.07
CA PRO A 74 -18.85 -5.00 11.45
C PRO A 74 -17.87 -6.16 11.26
N LYS A 75 -16.93 -5.98 10.33
CA LYS A 75 -15.74 -6.82 10.25
C LYS A 75 -14.72 -6.30 11.25
N VAL A 76 -14.39 -7.11 12.26
CA VAL A 76 -13.44 -6.73 13.30
C VAL A 76 -12.18 -7.59 13.19
N GLN A 77 -11.03 -6.94 13.27
CA GLN A 77 -9.73 -7.58 13.42
C GLN A 77 -9.07 -7.01 14.67
N ALA A 78 -8.45 -7.84 15.50
CA ALA A 78 -7.78 -7.36 16.67
C ALA A 78 -6.55 -8.16 17.03
N SER A 79 -5.65 -7.53 17.78
CA SER A 79 -4.56 -8.19 18.48
C SER A 79 -4.80 -8.03 19.98
N MET A 80 -5.05 -9.14 20.68
CA MET A 80 -5.22 -9.13 22.14
C MET A 80 -3.93 -8.76 22.86
N GLN A 81 -2.77 -9.11 22.29
CA GLN A 81 -1.47 -8.79 22.87
C GLN A 81 -1.15 -7.29 22.79
N SER A 82 -1.50 -6.65 21.67
CA SER A 82 -1.20 -5.24 21.41
C SER A 82 -2.35 -4.30 21.76
N HIS A 83 -3.48 -4.84 22.22
CA HIS A 83 -4.73 -4.12 22.49
C HIS A 83 -5.16 -3.22 21.31
N CYS A 84 -4.92 -3.69 20.08
CA CYS A 84 -5.22 -2.95 18.87
C CYS A 84 -6.44 -3.55 18.18
N PHE A 85 -7.45 -2.73 17.94
CA PHE A 85 -8.70 -3.12 17.30
C PHE A 85 -8.90 -2.35 16.00
N VAL A 86 -9.32 -3.07 14.97
CA VAL A 86 -9.58 -2.55 13.63
C VAL A 86 -11.00 -2.94 13.28
N VAL A 87 -11.87 -1.95 13.26
CA VAL A 87 -13.29 -2.11 12.91
C VAL A 87 -13.48 -1.57 11.50
N SER A 88 -14.11 -2.36 10.63
CA SER A 88 -14.38 -1.99 9.24
C SER A 88 -15.82 -2.32 8.89
N GLY A 89 -16.55 -1.31 8.43
CA GLY A 89 -17.95 -1.43 8.07
C GLY A 89 -18.61 -0.05 7.92
N PRO A 90 -19.82 0.01 7.35
CA PRO A 90 -20.64 1.20 7.45
C PRO A 90 -20.97 1.48 8.93
N TYR A 91 -21.16 2.75 9.26
CA TYR A 91 -21.55 3.18 10.60
C TYR A 91 -22.64 4.23 10.53
N ASP A 92 -23.47 4.24 11.57
CA ASP A 92 -24.47 5.27 11.81
C ASP A 92 -24.05 6.14 12.99
N VAL A 93 -24.48 7.41 12.96
CA VAL A 93 -24.33 8.32 14.09
C VAL A 93 -25.65 8.34 14.84
N LYS A 94 -25.63 7.92 16.11
CA LYS A 94 -26.80 7.91 17.01
C LYS A 94 -26.49 8.69 18.28
N GLU A 95 -27.51 9.09 19.03
CA GLU A 95 -27.31 9.64 20.36
C GLU A 95 -27.00 8.53 21.37
N ALA A 96 -26.17 8.82 22.38
CA ALA A 96 -25.84 7.84 23.41
C ALA A 96 -27.07 7.39 24.22
N SER A 97 -28.06 8.28 24.36
CA SER A 97 -29.35 8.04 25.01
C SER A 97 -30.15 6.92 24.33
N GLU A 98 -30.03 6.75 23.02
CA GLU A 98 -30.80 5.75 22.24
C GLU A 98 -30.19 4.35 22.32
N ILE A 99 -28.91 4.24 22.69
CA ILE A 99 -28.15 2.99 22.73
C ILE A 99 -27.97 2.48 24.16
N ALA A 100 -27.91 3.38 25.14
CA ALA A 100 -27.83 3.00 26.55
C ALA A 100 -29.19 2.46 27.05
N GLN A 101 -29.38 1.14 26.96
CA GLN A 101 -30.42 0.41 27.70
C GLN A 101 -29.82 -0.33 28.89
#